data_AF-A0A1D3S0R5-F1
#
_entry.id   AF-A0A1D3S0R5-F1
#
_cell.length_a   1.000
_cell.length_b   1.000
_cell.length_c   1.000
_cell.angle_alpha   90.00
_cell.angle_beta   90.00
_cell.angle_gamma   90.00
#
_symmetry.space_group_name_H-M   'P 1'
#
loop_
_entity.id
_entity.type
_entity.pdbx_description
1 polymer ?
#
loop_
_entity_poly.entity_id
_entity_poly.type
_entity_poly.pdbx_seq_one_letter_code
_entity_poly.pdbx_strand_id
1 'polypeptide(L)'
;MDIHDDNIDTCQSEMAYTSDADSVELRKKDPKKYVSYECGHILFSSSFQLLMPILFSLYCKLYLMTLVDVFLFITSVVHWRKPELGIRRDSDMFMVLINTIAKGLFAFTSSSLCVFIYACGIISTVSLYWIGQRLNYNEYSTLFHLSMHSVGIFATLNLYYFSKELSIDII
;
A
#
# COMPACT_ATOMS: atom_id res chain seq x y z
N MET A 1 -25.66 41.59 34.12
CA MET A 1 -26.98 41.07 33.73
C MET A 1 -27.20 41.69 32.36
N ASP A 2 -26.96 41.03 31.24
CA ASP A 2 -27.20 39.64 30.78
C ASP A 2 -25.96 39.16 29.99
N ILE A 3 -25.41 37.93 30.02
CA ILE A 3 -25.87 36.52 29.95
C ILE A 3 -26.49 36.11 28.60
N HIS A 4 -25.64 35.44 27.78
CA HIS A 4 -25.90 34.41 26.74
C HIS A 4 -26.82 34.80 25.56
N ASP A 5 -26.69 34.34 24.31
CA ASP A 5 -26.20 33.14 23.61
C ASP A 5 -26.10 33.56 22.11
N ASP A 6 -25.42 32.95 21.15
CA ASP A 6 -24.68 31.71 21.02
C ASP A 6 -23.77 31.94 19.80
N ASN A 7 -22.45 31.88 19.99
CA ASN A 7 -21.54 31.72 18.86
C ASN A 7 -21.69 30.26 18.44
N ILE A 8 -22.60 30.01 17.49
CA ILE A 8 -22.70 28.72 16.83
C ILE A 8 -21.38 28.53 16.09
N ASP A 9 -20.44 27.85 16.77
CA ASP A 9 -19.34 27.14 16.15
C ASP A 9 -19.97 26.19 15.13
N THR A 10 -20.15 26.68 13.91
CA THR A 10 -20.27 25.83 12.75
C THR A 10 -18.97 25.05 12.67
N CYS A 11 -19.00 23.86 13.28
CA CYS A 11 -18.18 22.71 12.94
C CYS A 11 -18.52 22.31 11.50
N GLN A 12 -18.22 23.22 10.56
CA GLN A 12 -18.10 22.87 9.17
C GLN A 12 -16.80 22.10 9.09
N SER A 13 -16.97 20.79 9.12
CA SER A 13 -16.19 19.81 8.38
C SER A 13 -15.78 20.39 7.02
N GLU A 14 -14.73 21.22 7.01
CA GLU A 14 -13.96 21.54 5.84
C GLU A 14 -13.19 20.27 5.49
N MET A 15 -13.88 19.32 4.85
CA MET A 15 -13.27 18.59 3.76
C MET A 15 -12.95 19.64 2.69
N ALA A 16 -11.87 20.39 2.94
CA ALA A 16 -11.35 21.38 2.03
C ALA A 16 -11.06 20.63 0.73
N TYR A 17 -11.84 20.98 -0.28
CA TYR A 17 -11.80 20.45 -1.63
C TYR A 17 -10.39 20.72 -2.21
N THR A 18 -9.43 19.82 -1.98
CA THR A 18 -8.05 19.98 -2.45
C THR A 18 -7.93 19.49 -3.88
N SER A 19 -8.11 20.46 -4.79
CA SER A 19 -7.91 20.39 -6.24
C SER A 19 -6.56 19.79 -6.65
N ASP A 20 -6.53 19.12 -7.81
CA ASP A 20 -5.34 18.63 -8.54
C ASP A 20 -4.18 19.62 -8.67
N ALA A 21 -4.43 20.92 -8.45
CA ALA A 21 -3.41 21.96 -8.41
C ALA A 21 -2.35 21.72 -7.32
N ASP A 22 -2.69 21.03 -6.22
CA ASP A 22 -1.81 20.93 -5.05
C ASP A 22 -0.52 20.15 -5.31
N SER A 23 -0.55 19.02 -6.04
CA SER A 23 0.67 18.23 -6.26
C SER A 23 1.65 18.89 -7.23
N VAL A 24 1.13 19.58 -8.24
CA VAL A 24 1.91 20.34 -9.22
C VAL A 24 2.52 21.58 -8.55
N GLU A 25 1.76 22.28 -7.71
CA GLU A 25 2.25 23.42 -6.94
C GLU A 25 3.29 22.99 -5.89
N LEU A 26 3.08 21.85 -5.21
CA LEU A 26 4.05 21.28 -4.28
C LEU A 26 5.39 21.01 -4.98
N ARG A 27 5.38 20.43 -6.18
CA ARG A 27 6.60 20.19 -6.97
C ARG A 27 7.27 21.46 -7.46
N LYS A 28 6.51 22.52 -7.75
CA LYS A 28 7.08 23.84 -8.08
C LYS A 28 7.85 24.43 -6.89
N LYS A 29 7.37 24.19 -5.67
CA LYS A 29 7.99 24.69 -4.42
C LYS A 29 9.17 23.82 -3.96
N ASP A 30 9.02 22.50 -4.03
CA ASP A 30 10.08 21.53 -3.77
C ASP A 30 9.95 20.36 -4.77
N PRO A 31 10.87 20.20 -5.73
CA PRO A 31 10.77 19.18 -6.77
C PRO A 31 10.78 17.75 -6.23
N LYS A 32 11.21 17.54 -4.97
CA LYS A 32 11.22 16.21 -4.34
C LYS A 32 9.87 15.86 -3.70
N LYS A 33 9.04 16.85 -3.35
CA LYS A 33 7.76 16.64 -2.68
C LYS A 33 6.66 16.47 -3.73
N TYR A 34 5.91 15.37 -3.63
CA TYR A 34 4.93 15.01 -4.65
C TYR A 34 3.56 14.62 -4.09
N VAL A 35 3.38 14.70 -2.77
CA VAL A 35 2.14 14.37 -2.06
C VAL A 35 1.89 15.45 -1.00
N SER A 36 0.62 15.78 -0.73
CA SER A 36 0.24 16.67 0.36
C SER A 36 0.56 16.07 1.74
N TYR A 37 0.53 16.89 2.80
CA TYR A 37 0.82 16.43 4.15
C TYR A 37 -0.19 15.38 4.62
N GLU A 38 -1.49 15.62 4.43
CA GLU A 38 -2.56 14.69 4.80
C GLU A 38 -2.46 13.36 4.06
N CYS A 39 -2.26 13.42 2.75
CA CYS A 39 -2.09 12.21 1.94
C CYS A 39 -0.83 11.43 2.37
N GLY A 40 0.27 12.12 2.71
CA GLY A 40 1.47 11.49 3.25
C GLY A 40 1.21 10.73 4.56
N HIS A 41 0.38 11.27 5.46
CA HIS A 41 -0.02 10.60 6.70
C HIS A 41 -0.87 9.36 6.47
N ILE A 42 -1.81 9.42 5.53
CA ILE A 42 -2.62 8.26 5.14
C ILE A 42 -1.72 7.15 4.58
N LEU A 43 -0.78 7.49 3.70
CA LEU A 43 0.13 6.54 3.07
C LEU A 43 1.13 5.93 4.06
N PHE A 44 1.60 6.74 5.03
CA PHE A 44 2.40 6.23 6.13
C PHE A 44 1.61 5.22 6.98
N SER A 45 0.38 5.57 7.34
CA SER A 45 -0.49 4.69 8.13
C SER A 45 -0.84 3.40 7.37
N SER A 46 -1.05 3.47 6.06
CA SER A 46 -1.35 2.29 5.23
C SER A 46 -0.17 1.32 5.11
N SER A 47 1.06 1.78 5.31
CA SER A 47 2.25 0.91 5.31
C SER A 47 2.16 -0.20 6.37
N PHE A 48 1.47 0.06 7.49
CA PHE A 48 1.29 -0.93 8.56
C PHE A 48 0.35 -2.08 8.19
N GLN A 49 -0.44 -1.96 7.11
CA GLN A 49 -1.21 -3.09 6.61
C GLN A 49 -0.30 -4.25 6.17
N LEU A 50 0.96 -3.97 5.78
CA LEU A 50 1.96 -4.98 5.45
C LEU A 50 2.34 -5.90 6.62
N LEU A 51 1.95 -5.56 7.87
CA LEU A 51 2.08 -6.48 8.99
C LEU A 51 1.20 -7.73 8.83
N MET A 52 0.06 -7.62 8.14
CA MET A 52 -0.86 -8.75 7.95
C MET A 52 -0.21 -9.93 7.20
N PRO A 53 0.39 -9.75 6.00
CA PRO A 53 1.08 -10.86 5.33
C PRO A 53 2.32 -11.36 6.09
N ILE A 54 3.01 -10.51 6.86
CA ILE A 54 4.13 -10.93 7.72
C ILE A 54 3.63 -11.91 8.80
N LEU A 55 2.61 -11.52 9.56
CA LEU A 55 2.05 -12.36 10.63
C LEU A 55 1.45 -13.66 10.08
N PHE A 56 0.77 -13.57 8.93
CA PHE A 56 0.15 -14.72 8.31
C PHE A 56 1.16 -15.70 7.70
N SER A 57 2.21 -15.20 7.03
CA SER A 57 3.30 -16.06 6.53
C SER A 57 4.03 -16.78 7.68
N LEU A 58 4.25 -16.10 8.82
CA LEU A 58 4.78 -16.72 10.04
C LEU A 58 3.86 -17.82 10.57
N TYR A 59 2.55 -17.58 10.65
CA TYR A 59 1.56 -18.58 11.02
C TYR A 59 1.56 -19.79 10.06
N CYS A 60 1.83 -19.55 8.78
CA CYS A 60 1.99 -20.60 7.76
C CYS A 60 3.39 -21.24 7.74
N LYS A 61 4.32 -20.82 8.60
CA LYS A 61 5.74 -21.26 8.63
C LYS A 61 6.49 -21.00 7.31
N LEU A 62 6.07 -19.99 6.54
CA LEU A 62 6.67 -19.57 5.28
C LEU A 62 7.80 -18.54 5.53
N TYR A 63 8.87 -18.96 6.22
CA TYR A 63 9.89 -18.05 6.75
C TYR A 63 10.58 -17.19 5.68
N LEU A 64 10.85 -17.75 4.49
CA LEU A 64 11.45 -16.99 3.40
C LEU A 64 10.52 -15.85 2.94
N MET A 65 9.22 -16.11 2.83
CA MET A 65 8.23 -15.10 2.48
C MET A 65 8.12 -14.03 3.56
N THR A 66 8.13 -14.43 4.84
CA THR A 66 8.17 -13.50 5.96
C THR A 66 9.33 -12.53 5.85
N LEU A 67 10.56 -13.03 5.58
CA LEU A 67 11.73 -12.16 5.45
C LEU A 67 11.55 -11.11 4.34
N VAL A 68 11.04 -11.55 3.18
CA VAL A 68 10.82 -10.65 2.04
C VAL A 68 9.73 -9.61 2.34
N ASP A 69 8.65 -9.99 3.03
CA ASP A 69 7.60 -9.05 3.46
C ASP A 69 8.11 -8.08 4.54
N VAL A 70 8.98 -8.51 5.46
CA VAL A 70 9.61 -7.63 6.46
C VAL A 70 10.48 -6.56 5.79
N PHE A 71 11.29 -6.93 4.80
CA PHE A 71 12.09 -5.94 4.06
C PHE A 71 11.21 -4.94 3.33
N LEU A 72 10.13 -5.40 2.68
CA LEU A 72 9.17 -4.51 2.03
C LEU A 72 8.50 -3.57 3.03
N PHE A 73 8.10 -4.07 4.20
CA PHE A 73 7.53 -3.25 5.26
C PHE A 73 8.50 -2.15 5.72
N ILE A 74 9.76 -2.51 5.96
CA ILE A 74 10.79 -1.55 6.40
C ILE A 74 11.00 -0.46 5.34
N THR A 75 11.18 -0.83 4.07
CA THR A 75 11.39 0.17 3.01
C THR A 75 10.18 1.07 2.82
N SER A 76 8.97 0.51 2.94
CA SER A 76 7.72 1.25 2.83
C SER A 76 7.56 2.27 3.97
N VAL A 77 7.77 1.85 5.22
CA VAL A 77 7.75 2.76 6.38
C VAL A 77 8.81 3.85 6.28
N VAL A 78 10.03 3.51 5.86
CA VAL A 78 11.13 4.48 5.70
C VAL A 78 10.81 5.52 4.63
N HIS A 79 10.22 5.10 3.50
CA HIS A 79 9.80 6.00 2.44
C HIS A 79 8.61 6.88 2.89
N TRP A 80 7.53 6.28 3.36
CA TRP A 80 6.30 7.01 3.68
C TRP A 80 6.40 7.88 4.93
N ARG A 81 7.38 7.64 5.82
CA ARG A 81 7.69 8.58 6.91
C ARG A 81 8.10 9.96 6.39
N LYS A 82 8.70 10.02 5.20
CA LYS A 82 9.10 11.27 4.54
C LYS A 82 8.97 11.07 3.02
N PRO A 83 7.75 11.23 2.46
CA PRO A 83 7.45 10.87 1.07
C PRO A 83 8.09 11.85 0.09
N GLU A 84 9.33 11.54 -0.27
CA GLU A 84 10.17 12.31 -1.19
C GLU A 84 10.66 11.42 -2.33
N LEU A 85 10.76 11.99 -3.52
CA LEU A 85 11.41 11.31 -4.64
C LEU A 85 12.92 11.14 -4.39
N GLY A 86 13.49 10.06 -4.94
CA GLY A 86 14.90 9.71 -4.82
C GLY A 86 15.11 8.34 -4.17
N ILE A 87 16.27 8.15 -3.55
CA ILE A 87 16.77 6.81 -3.18
C ILE A 87 15.84 6.00 -2.26
N ARG A 88 15.07 6.66 -1.38
CA ARG A 88 14.10 5.98 -0.49
C ARG A 88 12.95 5.40 -1.29
N ARG A 89 12.41 6.18 -2.23
CA ARG A 89 11.37 5.74 -3.15
C ARG A 89 11.87 4.64 -4.08
N ASP A 90 13.09 4.79 -4.60
CA ASP A 90 13.69 3.80 -5.49
C ASP A 90 13.93 2.47 -4.76
N SER A 91 14.41 2.52 -3.52
CA SER A 91 14.58 1.33 -2.68
C SER A 91 13.26 0.65 -2.34
N ASP A 92 12.21 1.43 -2.03
CA ASP A 92 10.87 0.90 -1.77
C ASP A 92 10.30 0.20 -3.02
N MET A 93 10.38 0.84 -4.19
CA MET A 93 9.94 0.24 -5.45
C MET A 93 10.75 -0.98 -5.85
N PHE A 94 12.06 -0.98 -5.58
CA PHE A 94 12.90 -2.15 -5.80
C PHE A 94 12.47 -3.31 -4.91
N MET A 95 12.18 -3.06 -3.63
CA MET A 95 11.67 -4.10 -2.74
C MET A 95 10.27 -4.60 -3.13
N VAL A 96 9.41 -3.74 -3.68
CA VAL A 96 8.13 -4.17 -4.27
C VAL A 96 8.39 -5.17 -5.41
N LEU A 97 9.33 -4.87 -6.32
CA LEU A 97 9.69 -5.78 -7.41
C LEU A 97 10.23 -7.13 -6.91
N ILE A 98 11.15 -7.11 -5.94
CA ILE A 98 11.70 -8.34 -5.34
C ILE A 98 10.58 -9.15 -4.66
N ASN A 99 9.69 -8.48 -3.92
CA ASN A 99 8.54 -9.12 -3.27
C ASN A 99 7.59 -9.76 -4.29
N THR A 100 7.29 -9.05 -5.38
CA THR A 100 6.49 -9.57 -6.50
C THR A 100 7.15 -10.81 -7.12
N ILE A 101 8.43 -10.75 -7.48
CA ILE A 101 9.14 -11.90 -8.08
C ILE A 101 9.15 -13.10 -7.12
N ALA A 102 9.47 -12.87 -5.85
CA ALA A 102 9.51 -13.94 -4.85
C ALA A 102 8.16 -14.63 -4.69
N LYS A 103 7.05 -13.86 -4.64
CA LYS A 103 5.69 -14.39 -4.57
C LYS A 103 5.28 -15.10 -5.86
N GLY A 104 5.72 -14.60 -7.01
CA GLY A 104 5.53 -15.27 -8.29
C GLY A 104 6.18 -16.64 -8.31
N LEU A 105 7.48 -16.72 -8.00
CA LEU A 105 8.21 -17.99 -7.91
C LEU A 105 7.54 -18.95 -6.92
N PHE A 106 7.19 -18.46 -5.73
CA PHE A 106 6.48 -19.25 -4.72
C PHE A 106 5.15 -19.82 -5.25
N ALA A 107 4.35 -19.00 -5.95
CA ALA A 107 3.09 -19.44 -6.54
C ALA A 107 3.31 -20.53 -7.61
N PHE A 108 4.27 -20.34 -8.50
CA PHE A 108 4.61 -21.30 -9.57
C PHE A 108 5.14 -22.64 -9.03
N THR A 109 5.77 -22.65 -7.85
CA THR A 109 6.22 -23.89 -7.20
C THR A 109 5.16 -24.54 -6.30
N SER A 110 4.05 -23.85 -6.02
CA SER A 110 3.03 -24.34 -5.09
C SER A 110 1.91 -25.12 -5.80
N SER A 111 1.11 -24.46 -6.64
CA SER A 111 0.01 -25.10 -7.39
C SER A 111 -0.54 -24.19 -8.49
N SER A 112 -1.28 -24.75 -9.44
CA SER A 112 -1.96 -23.97 -10.50
C SER A 112 -2.97 -22.97 -9.92
N LEU A 113 -3.66 -23.32 -8.83
CA LEU A 113 -4.55 -22.41 -8.11
C LEU A 113 -3.77 -21.22 -7.51
N CYS A 114 -2.61 -21.48 -6.92
CA CYS A 114 -1.74 -20.41 -6.40
C CYS A 114 -1.27 -19.47 -7.52
N VAL A 115 -0.91 -20.01 -8.69
CA VAL A 115 -0.55 -19.21 -9.87
C VAL A 115 -1.72 -18.34 -10.32
N PHE A 116 -2.93 -18.88 -10.36
CA PHE A 116 -4.13 -18.13 -10.72
C PHE A 116 -4.40 -16.98 -9.74
N ILE A 117 -4.37 -17.26 -8.42
CA ILE A 117 -4.54 -16.24 -7.37
C ILE A 117 -3.49 -15.13 -7.50
N TYR A 118 -2.22 -15.51 -7.70
CA TYR A 118 -1.13 -14.56 -7.89
C TYR A 118 -1.34 -13.70 -9.14
N ALA A 119 -1.71 -14.29 -10.27
CA ALA A 119 -1.96 -13.56 -11.51
C ALA A 119 -3.11 -12.56 -11.37
N CYS A 120 -4.24 -12.96 -10.78
CA CYS A 120 -5.36 -12.06 -10.48
C CYS A 120 -4.91 -10.91 -9.57
N GLY A 121 -4.19 -11.22 -8.49
CA GLY A 121 -3.67 -10.22 -7.57
C GLY A 121 -2.77 -9.18 -8.24
N ILE A 122 -1.84 -9.62 -9.08
CA ILE A 122 -0.93 -8.72 -9.82
C ILE A 122 -1.69 -7.87 -10.82
N ILE A 123 -2.59 -8.45 -11.62
CA ILE A 123 -3.39 -7.69 -12.61
C ILE A 123 -4.18 -6.60 -11.91
N SER A 124 -4.87 -6.92 -10.79
CA SER A 124 -5.63 -5.93 -10.04
C SER A 124 -4.73 -4.85 -9.43
N THR A 125 -3.61 -5.23 -8.83
CA THR A 125 -2.64 -4.30 -8.20
C THR A 125 -2.05 -3.33 -9.22
N VAL A 126 -1.60 -3.84 -10.37
CA VAL A 126 -1.04 -3.03 -11.47
C VAL A 126 -2.10 -2.09 -12.05
N SER A 127 -3.33 -2.58 -12.22
CA SER A 127 -4.44 -1.74 -12.71
C SER A 127 -4.72 -0.58 -11.77
N LEU A 128 -4.82 -0.85 -10.46
CA LEU A 128 -5.03 0.18 -9.44
C LEU A 128 -3.86 1.17 -9.39
N TYR A 129 -2.62 0.70 -9.51
CA TYR A 129 -1.44 1.56 -9.60
C TYR A 129 -1.51 2.51 -10.80
N TRP A 130 -1.80 1.99 -12.00
CA TRP A 130 -1.89 2.82 -13.20
C TRP A 130 -3.02 3.83 -13.15
N ILE A 131 -4.19 3.45 -12.64
CA ILE A 131 -5.30 4.39 -12.45
C ILE A 131 -4.90 5.48 -11.45
N GLY A 132 -4.34 5.09 -10.29
CA GLY A 132 -3.88 6.04 -9.28
C GLY A 132 -2.80 7.01 -9.80
N GLN A 133 -1.88 6.54 -10.64
CA GLN A 133 -0.84 7.39 -11.25
C GLN A 133 -1.42 8.47 -12.17
N ARG A 134 -2.52 8.19 -12.89
CA ARG A 134 -3.18 9.18 -13.76
C ARG A 134 -3.84 10.33 -12.97
N LEU A 135 -4.04 10.15 -11.68
CA LEU A 135 -4.65 11.13 -10.77
C LEU A 135 -3.59 12.06 -10.13
N ASN A 136 -2.37 12.12 -10.69
CA ASN A 136 -1.33 13.09 -10.33
C ASN A 136 -1.06 13.21 -8.81
N TYR A 137 -1.11 12.10 -8.06
CA TYR A 137 -0.80 12.08 -6.62
C TYR A 137 -1.70 12.98 -5.75
N ASN A 138 -2.94 13.22 -6.19
CA ASN A 138 -3.98 13.85 -5.37
C ASN A 138 -4.56 12.89 -4.31
N GLU A 139 -5.61 13.32 -3.62
CA GLU A 139 -6.33 12.50 -2.63
C GLU A 139 -6.88 11.18 -3.20
N TYR A 140 -7.42 11.20 -4.42
CA TYR A 140 -7.93 9.99 -5.07
C TYR A 140 -6.79 9.02 -5.41
N SER A 141 -5.63 9.52 -5.85
CA SER A 141 -4.42 8.71 -6.05
C SER A 141 -4.02 7.98 -4.77
N THR A 142 -4.15 8.66 -3.63
CA THR A 142 -3.92 8.08 -2.30
C THR A 142 -4.92 6.98 -1.97
N LEU A 143 -6.21 7.16 -2.29
CA LEU A 143 -7.23 6.11 -2.12
C LEU A 143 -7.01 4.91 -3.04
N PHE A 144 -6.55 5.13 -4.27
CA PHE A 144 -6.15 4.05 -5.19
C PHE A 144 -4.93 3.30 -4.67
N HIS A 145 -3.96 4.01 -4.09
CA HIS A 145 -2.81 3.39 -3.43
C HIS A 145 -3.23 2.53 -2.24
N LEU A 146 -4.14 3.03 -1.40
CA LEU A 146 -4.70 2.28 -0.28
C LEU A 146 -5.44 1.02 -0.75
N SER A 147 -6.25 1.17 -1.81
CA SER A 147 -6.98 0.05 -2.43
C SER A 147 -6.02 -0.99 -2.99
N MET A 148 -4.92 -0.55 -3.59
CA MET A 148 -3.85 -1.41 -4.08
C MET A 148 -3.23 -2.24 -2.93
N HIS A 149 -2.96 -1.63 -1.78
CA HIS A 149 -2.50 -2.36 -0.58
C HIS A 149 -3.52 -3.42 -0.15
N SER A 150 -4.79 -3.04 0.00
CA SER A 150 -5.85 -3.96 0.43
C SER A 150 -5.99 -5.17 -0.48
N VAL A 151 -6.05 -4.94 -1.80
CA VAL A 151 -6.18 -6.03 -2.79
C VAL A 151 -4.92 -6.90 -2.83
N GLY A 152 -3.73 -6.28 -2.83
CA GLY A 152 -2.46 -7.00 -2.85
C GLY A 152 -2.26 -7.87 -1.60
N ILE A 153 -2.63 -7.35 -0.42
CA ILE A 153 -2.60 -8.09 0.84
C ILE A 153 -3.61 -9.24 0.80
N PHE A 154 -4.85 -8.97 0.40
CA PHE A 154 -5.87 -10.02 0.31
C PHE A 154 -5.43 -11.16 -0.63
N ALA A 155 -4.89 -10.84 -1.80
CA ALA A 155 -4.34 -11.83 -2.72
C ALA A 155 -3.16 -12.60 -2.10
N THR A 156 -2.26 -11.93 -1.39
CA THR A 156 -1.12 -12.55 -0.70
C THR A 156 -1.58 -13.51 0.41
N LEU A 157 -2.57 -13.12 1.22
CA LEU A 157 -3.12 -13.97 2.28
C LEU A 157 -3.77 -15.22 1.69
N ASN A 158 -4.56 -15.08 0.62
CA ASN A 158 -5.15 -16.22 -0.09
C ASN A 158 -4.08 -17.13 -0.68
N LEU A 159 -3.03 -16.57 -1.29
CA LEU A 159 -1.90 -17.34 -1.81
C LEU A 159 -1.27 -18.20 -0.71
N TYR A 160 -0.99 -17.62 0.46
CA TYR A 160 -0.41 -18.36 1.59
C TYR A 160 -1.38 -19.40 2.17
N TYR A 161 -2.66 -19.07 2.27
CA TYR A 161 -3.69 -20.00 2.76
C TYR A 161 -3.78 -21.24 1.87
N PHE A 162 -4.02 -21.05 0.58
CA PHE A 162 -4.18 -22.18 -0.36
C PHE A 162 -2.88 -22.94 -0.59
N SER A 163 -1.71 -22.28 -0.52
CA SER A 163 -0.43 -23.00 -0.56
C SER A 163 -0.26 -23.94 0.63
N LYS A 164 -0.71 -23.54 1.82
CA LYS A 164 -0.63 -24.36 3.04
C LYS A 164 -1.66 -25.48 3.04
N GLU A 165 -2.91 -25.18 2.69
CA GLU A 165 -3.99 -26.18 2.61
C GLU A 165 -3.62 -27.31 1.65
N LEU A 166 -3.17 -26.97 0.45
CA LEU A 166 -2.78 -27.96 -0.56
C LEU A 166 -1.48 -28.71 -0.21
N SER A 167 -0.66 -28.18 0.70
CA SER A 167 0.52 -28.89 1.21
C SER A 167 0.15 -29.95 2.24
N ILE A 168 -1.01 -29.83 2.91
CA ILE A 168 -1.52 -30.83 3.85
C ILE A 168 -2.03 -32.06 3.11
N ASP A 169 -2.58 -31.90 1.91
CA ASP A 169 -3.13 -33.00 1.08
C ASP A 169 -2.05 -33.88 0.40
N ILE A 170 -0.77 -33.54 0.52
CA ILE A 170 0.36 -34.28 -0.09
C ILE A 170 1.00 -35.27 0.91
N ILE A 171 0.60 -35.25 2.19
CA ILE A 171 1.09 -36.15 3.26
C ILE A 171 0.11 -37.28 3.51
#